data_AF-A0A3D3WVB0-F1
#
_entry.id   AF-A0A3D3WVB0-F1
#
_cell.length_a   1.000
_cell.length_b   1.000
_cell.length_c   1.000
_cell.angle_alpha   90.00
_cell.angle_beta   90.00
_cell.angle_gamma   90.00
#
_symmetry.space_group_name_H-M   'P 1'
#
loop_
_entity.id
_entity.type
_entity.pdbx_description
1 polymer ?
#
loop_
_entity_poly.entity_id
_entity_poly.type
_entity_poly.pdbx_seq_one_letter_code
_entity_poly.pdbx_strand_id
1 'polypeptide(L)'
;MPRSKKAPAKEGIAAQYRLDWQNTTWSRSAELLGFSCTDELEPLDRFIGQDRAQEAIRFGLEVDKPGYNLFVTGLTGTGKTSAIKAHLQSVVDDLDRQEKRKPISDWTYVHNFEDADRPRSIRLPRGMGKVYRQQLSLALRTLQEEIPKVLKSEGFESQLRAQEETDRKATQGLMGDLEAAGQAANFAVQLTPNGITIFPMTEGRPMTPEEYQALEAEPKAAIDEVRSQLMQQTQETMAKIRELEKASTERVQEMERNAGDQLVEQVFFDLQTLSQDIPEMQEYLSELAAYVLDNISLFKDSEG
;
A
#
# COMPACT_ATOMS: atom_id res chain seq x y z
N MET A 1 70.37 2.74 83.02
CA MET A 1 70.50 1.79 81.89
C MET A 1 69.11 1.39 81.41
N PRO A 2 68.69 1.69 80.16
CA PRO A 2 67.41 1.24 79.64
C PRO A 2 67.54 -0.06 78.83
N ARG A 3 66.52 -0.93 78.95
CA ARG A 3 66.25 -2.07 78.06
C ARG A 3 65.29 -1.63 76.95
N SER A 4 65.56 -1.99 75.69
CA SER A 4 64.60 -2.14 74.58
C SER A 4 65.39 -2.56 73.32
N LYS A 5 65.03 -3.46 72.40
CA LYS A 5 63.98 -4.48 72.24
C LYS A 5 64.50 -5.46 71.16
N LYS A 6 64.05 -6.72 71.22
CA LYS A 6 64.35 -7.81 70.27
C LYS A 6 63.97 -7.49 68.81
N ALA A 7 64.77 -8.00 67.88
CA ALA A 7 64.30 -8.76 66.72
C ALA A 7 65.40 -9.78 66.33
N PRO A 8 65.15 -11.10 66.31
CA PRO A 8 66.08 -12.04 65.69
C PRO A 8 66.08 -11.80 64.18
N ALA A 9 67.27 -11.65 63.59
CA ALA A 9 67.46 -11.42 62.17
C ALA A 9 66.77 -12.53 61.36
N LYS A 10 65.66 -12.18 60.67
CA LYS A 10 65.03 -13.00 59.63
C LYS A 10 65.90 -13.06 58.35
N GLU A 11 67.23 -12.98 58.48
CA GLU A 11 68.16 -12.92 57.35
C GLU A 11 68.31 -14.27 56.62
N GLY A 12 67.96 -15.39 57.27
CA GLY A 12 68.02 -16.72 56.63
C GLY A 12 66.85 -17.03 55.69
N ILE A 13 65.63 -16.65 56.06
CA ILE A 13 64.42 -17.00 55.27
C ILE A 13 64.30 -16.13 54.03
N ALA A 14 64.58 -14.82 54.16
CA ALA A 14 64.52 -13.89 53.02
C ALA A 14 65.55 -14.21 51.94
N ALA A 15 66.73 -14.71 52.31
CA ALA A 15 67.74 -15.19 51.37
C ALA A 15 67.38 -16.54 50.72
N GLN A 16 66.75 -17.44 51.49
CA GLN A 16 66.34 -18.78 51.01
C GLN A 16 65.25 -18.74 49.93
N TYR A 17 64.38 -17.72 49.94
CA TYR A 17 63.31 -17.54 48.95
C TYR A 17 63.55 -16.35 48.02
N ARG A 18 64.77 -15.81 47.97
CA ARG A 18 65.11 -14.68 47.07
C ARG A 18 65.24 -15.21 45.64
N LEU A 19 64.28 -14.86 44.79
CA LEU A 19 64.40 -15.07 43.34
C LEU A 19 65.26 -13.94 42.75
N ASP A 20 66.22 -14.31 41.92
CA ASP A 20 66.90 -13.35 41.05
C ASP A 20 65.87 -12.72 40.10
N TRP A 21 65.96 -11.42 39.84
CA TRP A 21 65.01 -10.72 38.97
C TRP A 21 64.99 -11.34 37.56
N GLN A 22 66.10 -11.91 37.12
CA GLN A 22 66.21 -12.64 35.85
C GLN A 22 65.32 -13.89 35.81
N ASN A 23 65.08 -14.54 36.95
CA ASN A 23 64.18 -15.68 37.07
C ASN A 23 62.72 -15.25 37.27
N THR A 24 62.47 -13.94 37.45
CA THR A 24 61.11 -13.36 37.52
C THR A 24 60.65 -12.77 36.20
N THR A 25 61.54 -12.68 35.21
CA THR A 25 61.23 -12.16 33.88
C THR A 25 61.23 -13.29 32.85
N TRP A 26 60.22 -13.28 31.99
CA TRP A 26 60.26 -14.06 30.76
C TRP A 26 60.80 -13.15 29.65
N SER A 27 61.96 -13.47 29.11
CA SER A 27 62.57 -12.75 28.00
C SER A 27 62.66 -13.65 26.77
N ARG A 28 62.36 -13.09 25.60
CA ARG A 28 62.52 -13.76 24.31
C ARG A 28 63.31 -12.83 23.40
N SER A 29 64.42 -13.32 22.84
CA SER A 29 65.23 -12.51 21.92
C SER A 29 64.44 -12.18 20.66
N ALA A 30 64.45 -10.91 20.24
CA ALA A 30 63.80 -10.45 19.02
C ALA A 30 64.45 -11.05 17.76
N GLU A 31 65.73 -11.44 17.85
CA GLU A 31 66.48 -12.09 16.76
C GLU A 31 65.85 -13.43 16.34
N LEU A 32 65.07 -14.07 17.22
CA LEU A 32 64.39 -15.35 16.95
C LEU A 32 63.12 -15.20 16.11
N LEU A 33 62.65 -13.98 15.86
CA LEU A 33 61.38 -13.73 15.16
C LEU A 33 61.55 -13.69 13.63
N GLY A 34 62.77 -13.54 13.12
CA GLY A 34 63.08 -13.67 11.69
C GLY A 34 62.65 -12.49 10.82
N PHE A 35 62.21 -11.37 11.40
CA PHE A 35 61.87 -10.12 10.70
C PHE A 35 62.45 -8.91 11.43
N SER A 36 62.70 -7.82 10.71
CA SER A 36 63.25 -6.58 11.30
C SER A 36 62.16 -5.56 11.63
N CYS A 37 61.08 -5.52 10.84
CA CYS A 37 59.92 -4.67 11.05
C CYS A 37 58.60 -5.45 10.95
N THR A 38 57.58 -5.05 11.72
CA THR A 38 56.22 -5.64 11.62
C THR A 38 55.54 -5.37 10.28
N ASP A 39 56.04 -4.40 9.51
CA ASP A 39 55.54 -4.11 8.15
C ASP A 39 55.91 -5.20 7.14
N GLU A 40 56.88 -6.06 7.47
CA GLU A 40 57.29 -7.23 6.67
C GLU A 40 56.33 -8.41 6.84
N LEU A 41 55.40 -8.35 7.81
CA LEU A 41 54.49 -9.43 8.11
C LEU A 41 53.21 -9.33 7.29
N GLU A 42 52.83 -10.44 6.67
CA GLU A 42 51.51 -10.56 6.09
C GLU A 42 50.44 -10.53 7.20
N PRO A 43 49.39 -9.70 7.04
CA PRO A 43 48.27 -9.69 7.98
C PRO A 43 47.66 -11.08 8.13
N LEU A 44 47.41 -11.50 9.36
CA LEU A 44 46.72 -12.77 9.61
C LEU A 44 45.29 -12.71 9.04
N ASP A 45 44.99 -13.66 8.17
CA ASP A 45 43.67 -13.92 7.58
C ASP A 45 42.75 -14.72 8.52
N ARG A 46 43.31 -15.25 9.61
CA ARG A 46 42.62 -16.15 10.56
C ARG A 46 42.66 -15.63 11.98
N PHE A 47 41.61 -15.96 12.72
CA PHE A 47 41.52 -15.61 14.14
C PHE A 47 42.43 -16.51 14.98
N ILE A 48 43.27 -15.91 15.84
CA ILE A 48 44.23 -16.66 16.65
C ILE A 48 43.53 -17.29 17.88
N GLY A 49 43.70 -18.60 18.06
CA GLY A 49 43.39 -19.30 19.32
C GLY A 49 41.90 -19.44 19.67
N GLN A 50 41.01 -19.36 18.68
CA GLN A 50 39.55 -19.52 18.87
C GLN A 50 38.97 -20.62 17.97
N ASP A 51 39.66 -21.75 17.86
CA ASP A 51 39.28 -22.85 16.96
C ASP A 51 37.84 -23.33 17.21
N ARG A 52 37.45 -23.47 18.48
CA ARG A 52 36.07 -23.81 18.88
C ARG A 52 35.04 -22.80 18.38
N ALA A 53 35.35 -21.50 18.41
CA ALA A 53 34.43 -20.47 17.96
C ALA A 53 34.30 -20.49 16.43
N GLN A 54 35.40 -20.71 15.71
CA GLN A 54 35.39 -20.85 14.25
C GLN A 54 34.58 -22.07 13.81
N GLU A 55 34.76 -23.22 14.48
CA GLU A 55 33.96 -24.43 14.23
C GLU A 55 32.46 -24.20 14.46
N ALA A 56 32.10 -23.53 15.55
CA ALA A 56 30.70 -23.23 15.86
C ALA A 56 30.06 -22.26 14.86
N ILE A 57 30.81 -21.24 14.39
CA ILE A 57 30.33 -20.31 13.36
C ILE A 57 30.15 -21.05 12.04
N ARG A 58 31.14 -21.84 11.60
CA ARG A 58 31.04 -22.65 10.37
C ARG A 58 29.83 -23.57 10.41
N PHE A 59 29.70 -24.37 11.47
CA PHE A 59 28.55 -25.25 11.65
C PHE A 59 27.22 -24.48 11.61
N GLY A 60 27.13 -23.35 12.32
CA GLY A 60 25.92 -22.53 12.33
C GLY A 60 25.54 -21.96 10.96
N LEU A 61 26.52 -21.67 10.10
CA LEU A 61 26.28 -21.16 8.74
C LEU A 61 26.00 -22.27 7.71
N GLU A 62 26.47 -23.49 7.94
CA GLU A 62 26.19 -24.66 7.09
C GLU A 62 24.78 -25.23 7.30
N VAL A 63 24.13 -24.94 8.43
CA VAL A 63 22.77 -25.40 8.72
C VAL A 63 21.75 -24.62 7.88
N ASP A 64 21.36 -25.18 6.74
CA ASP A 64 20.30 -24.64 5.87
C ASP A 64 18.89 -25.07 6.35
N LYS A 65 18.51 -24.67 7.58
CA LYS A 65 17.16 -24.91 8.12
C LYS A 65 16.57 -23.65 8.79
N PRO A 66 15.27 -23.36 8.57
CA PRO A 66 14.62 -22.25 9.25
C PRO A 66 14.57 -22.47 10.77
N GLY A 67 14.67 -21.38 11.53
CA GLY A 67 14.61 -21.40 13.01
C GLY A 67 15.96 -21.51 13.72
N TYR A 68 17.06 -21.67 12.98
CA TYR A 68 18.42 -21.65 13.54
C TYR A 68 19.01 -20.25 13.45
N ASN A 69 19.44 -19.70 14.59
CA ASN A 69 20.10 -18.41 14.68
C ASN A 69 21.45 -18.58 15.39
N LEU A 70 22.47 -17.86 14.92
CA LEU A 70 23.79 -17.84 15.55
C LEU A 70 23.89 -16.66 16.52
N PHE A 71 24.18 -16.92 17.78
CA PHE A 71 24.46 -15.90 18.79
C PHE A 71 25.92 -15.98 19.23
N VAL A 72 26.64 -14.86 19.15
CA VAL A 72 28.07 -14.78 19.49
C VAL A 72 28.28 -13.93 20.73
N THR A 73 28.94 -14.50 21.74
CA THR A 73 29.27 -13.86 23.01
C THR A 73 30.78 -13.90 23.29
N GLY A 74 31.28 -12.95 24.07
CA GLY A 74 32.68 -12.88 24.48
C GLY A 74 33.09 -11.47 24.92
N LEU A 75 34.26 -11.36 25.54
CA LEU A 75 34.80 -10.10 26.07
C LEU A 75 34.84 -8.98 25.02
N THR A 76 34.65 -7.74 25.46
CA THR A 76 34.80 -6.55 24.60
C THR A 76 36.24 -6.41 24.11
N GLY A 77 36.42 -5.94 22.86
CA GLY A 77 37.75 -5.76 22.27
C GLY A 77 38.34 -6.99 21.57
N THR A 78 37.67 -8.15 21.59
CA THR A 78 38.17 -9.38 20.94
C THR A 78 37.87 -9.46 19.44
N GLY A 79 37.52 -8.37 18.76
CA GLY A 79 37.32 -8.38 17.30
C GLY A 79 36.18 -9.27 16.76
N LYS A 80 35.21 -9.67 17.60
CA LYS A 80 34.14 -10.63 17.25
C LYS A 80 33.42 -10.30 15.94
N THR A 81 33.00 -9.05 15.76
CA THR A 81 32.30 -8.60 14.54
C THR A 81 33.17 -8.75 13.30
N SER A 82 34.44 -8.39 13.38
CA SER A 82 35.39 -8.53 12.27
C SER A 82 35.61 -10.00 11.92
N ALA A 83 35.74 -10.87 12.93
CA ALA A 83 35.90 -12.31 12.75
C ALA A 83 34.69 -12.93 12.04
N ILE A 84 33.48 -12.60 12.48
CA ILE A 84 32.23 -13.09 11.87
C ILE A 84 32.11 -12.61 10.42
N LYS A 85 32.40 -11.33 10.15
CA LYS A 85 32.35 -10.77 8.79
C LYS A 85 33.35 -11.44 7.85
N ALA A 86 34.59 -11.64 8.29
CA ALA A 86 35.61 -12.32 7.49
C ALA A 86 35.20 -13.77 7.18
N HIS A 87 34.65 -14.48 8.16
CA HIS A 87 34.20 -15.86 7.96
C HIS A 87 32.96 -15.95 7.04
N LEU A 88 31.98 -15.06 7.21
CA LEU A 88 30.84 -14.93 6.30
C LEU A 88 31.30 -14.63 4.87
N GLN A 89 32.29 -13.75 4.70
CA GLN A 89 32.85 -13.45 3.39
C GLN A 89 33.48 -14.70 2.76
N SER A 90 34.29 -15.46 3.50
CA SER A 90 34.86 -16.72 3.02
C SER A 90 33.78 -17.72 2.58
N VAL A 91 32.70 -17.86 3.35
CA VAL A 91 31.58 -18.75 2.99
C VAL A 91 30.89 -18.27 1.71
N VAL A 92 30.67 -16.97 1.56
CA VAL A 92 30.10 -16.39 0.34
C VAL A 92 31.03 -16.61 -0.86
N ASP A 93 32.34 -16.38 -0.70
CA ASP A 93 33.34 -16.56 -1.76
C ASP A 93 33.43 -18.03 -2.20
N ASP A 94 33.35 -18.97 -1.26
CA ASP A 94 33.35 -20.40 -1.56
C ASP A 94 32.04 -20.85 -2.24
N LEU A 95 30.90 -20.27 -1.86
CA LEU A 95 29.62 -20.49 -2.56
C LEU A 95 29.61 -19.90 -3.97
N ASP A 96 30.23 -18.74 -4.16
CA ASP A 96 30.42 -18.10 -5.48
C ASP A 96 31.32 -18.98 -6.37
N ARG A 97 32.46 -19.47 -5.85
CA ARG A 97 33.37 -20.38 -6.58
C ARG A 97 32.70 -21.69 -7.00
N GLN A 98 31.76 -22.18 -6.19
CA GLN A 98 31.01 -23.41 -6.46
C GLN A 98 29.76 -23.19 -7.30
N GLU A 99 29.46 -21.95 -7.72
CA GLU A 99 28.20 -21.58 -8.40
C GLU A 99 26.93 -21.99 -7.62
N LYS A 100 27.03 -22.09 -6.30
CA LYS A 100 25.94 -22.51 -5.39
C LYS A 100 25.28 -21.35 -4.67
N ARG A 101 25.64 -20.12 -5.01
CA ARG A 101 25.05 -18.95 -4.37
C ARG A 101 23.58 -18.83 -4.69
N LYS A 102 22.74 -18.78 -3.65
CA LYS A 102 21.30 -18.51 -3.80
C LYS A 102 21.12 -17.13 -4.47
N PRO A 103 20.24 -17.00 -5.47
CA PRO A 103 20.02 -15.72 -6.14
C PRO A 103 19.51 -14.70 -5.12
N ILE A 104 20.17 -13.54 -5.11
CA ILE A 104 19.72 -12.38 -4.34
C ILE A 104 18.45 -11.86 -5.02
N SER A 105 17.43 -11.60 -4.23
CA SER A 105 16.16 -11.07 -4.71
C SER A 105 15.91 -9.71 -4.06
N ASP A 106 15.25 -8.84 -4.81
CA ASP A 106 14.66 -7.63 -4.25
C ASP A 106 13.34 -8.03 -3.59
N TRP A 107 13.06 -7.50 -2.40
CA TRP A 107 11.78 -7.66 -1.72
C TRP A 107 11.07 -6.33 -1.71
N THR A 108 9.86 -6.29 -2.28
CA THR A 108 9.06 -5.08 -2.38
C THR A 108 7.72 -5.25 -1.69
N TYR A 109 7.27 -4.20 -1.02
CA TYR A 109 5.90 -4.11 -0.53
C TYR A 109 5.05 -3.37 -1.55
N VAL A 110 3.92 -3.98 -1.91
CA VAL A 110 2.91 -3.38 -2.79
C VAL A 110 1.62 -3.17 -2.02
N HIS A 111 0.82 -2.21 -2.49
CA HIS A 111 -0.48 -1.95 -1.90
C HIS A 111 -1.38 -3.17 -2.04
N ASN A 112 -2.17 -3.46 -1.02
CA ASN A 112 -3.18 -4.51 -1.04
C ASN A 112 -4.56 -3.86 -1.19
N PHE A 113 -5.22 -4.10 -2.32
CA PHE A 113 -6.51 -3.49 -2.62
C PHE A 113 -7.68 -4.08 -1.81
N GLU A 114 -7.50 -5.25 -1.19
CA GLU A 114 -8.50 -5.87 -0.31
C GLU A 114 -8.39 -5.37 1.14
N ASP A 115 -7.17 -5.17 1.62
CA ASP A 115 -6.87 -4.76 3.00
C ASP A 115 -5.65 -3.84 3.02
N ALA A 116 -5.89 -2.53 2.99
CA ALA A 116 -4.85 -1.50 2.92
C ALA A 116 -3.87 -1.53 4.10
N ASP A 117 -4.28 -2.05 5.26
CA ASP A 117 -3.42 -2.18 6.45
C ASP A 117 -2.47 -3.39 6.36
N ARG A 118 -2.61 -4.23 5.33
CA ARG A 118 -1.82 -5.45 5.11
C ARG A 118 -1.16 -5.45 3.73
N PRO A 119 -0.04 -4.73 3.54
CA PRO A 119 0.67 -4.70 2.27
C PRO A 119 1.18 -6.10 1.89
N ARG A 120 1.13 -6.44 0.60
CA ARG A 120 1.64 -7.72 0.08
C ARG A 120 3.13 -7.60 -0.22
N SER A 121 3.90 -8.64 0.08
CA SER A 121 5.33 -8.71 -0.27
C SER A 121 5.51 -9.49 -1.57
N ILE A 122 6.23 -8.92 -2.52
CA ILE A 122 6.59 -9.57 -3.79
C ILE A 122 8.11 -9.76 -3.83
N ARG A 123 8.52 -10.96 -4.24
CA ARG A 123 9.93 -11.30 -4.48
C ARG A 123 10.26 -11.04 -5.94
N LEU A 124 11.21 -10.13 -6.19
CA LEU A 124 11.64 -9.75 -7.52
C LEU A 124 13.09 -10.19 -7.79
N PRO A 125 13.47 -10.41 -9.06
CA PRO A 125 14.87 -10.55 -9.44
C PRO A 125 15.69 -9.33 -9.01
N ARG A 126 16.97 -9.53 -8.71
CA ARG A 126 17.89 -8.48 -8.26
C ARG A 126 17.85 -7.27 -9.18
N GLY A 127 17.64 -6.08 -8.61
CA GLY A 127 17.64 -4.81 -9.32
C GLY A 127 16.33 -4.45 -10.01
N MET A 128 15.38 -5.39 -10.15
CA MET A 128 14.10 -5.13 -10.81
C MET A 128 13.20 -4.19 -9.98
N GLY A 129 13.36 -4.14 -8.66
CA GLY A 129 12.53 -3.26 -7.83
C GLY A 129 12.65 -1.78 -8.22
N LYS A 130 13.84 -1.34 -8.64
CA LYS A 130 14.06 0.04 -9.13
C LYS A 130 13.39 0.26 -10.49
N VAL A 131 13.44 -0.73 -11.37
CA VAL A 131 12.85 -0.67 -12.72
C VAL A 131 11.34 -0.52 -12.60
N TYR A 132 10.68 -1.40 -11.82
CA TYR A 132 9.24 -1.32 -11.60
C TYR A 132 8.81 0.01 -10.97
N ARG A 133 9.57 0.52 -9.99
CA ARG A 133 9.26 1.84 -9.39
C ARG A 133 9.26 2.95 -10.44
N GLN A 134 10.25 2.96 -11.33
CA GLN A 134 10.36 3.96 -12.39
C GLN A 134 9.23 3.83 -13.41
N GLN A 135 8.94 2.61 -13.87
CA GLN A 135 7.89 2.34 -14.85
C GLN A 135 6.49 2.66 -14.29
N LEU A 136 6.19 2.30 -13.04
CA LEU A 136 4.93 2.67 -12.38
C LEU A 136 4.80 4.20 -12.20
N SER A 137 5.90 4.89 -11.90
CA SER A 137 5.90 6.34 -11.80
C SER A 137 5.64 7.02 -13.15
N LEU A 138 6.17 6.44 -14.24
CA LEU A 138 5.92 6.91 -15.59
C LEU A 138 4.47 6.65 -15.99
N ALA A 139 3.98 5.43 -15.77
CA ALA A 139 2.60 5.04 -16.03
C ALA A 139 1.61 6.00 -15.34
N LEU A 140 1.81 6.30 -14.05
CA LEU A 140 0.97 7.25 -13.33
C LEU A 140 0.93 8.63 -13.99
N ARG A 141 2.08 9.17 -14.40
CA ARG A 141 2.15 10.48 -15.09
C ARG A 141 1.44 10.44 -16.43
N THR A 142 1.64 9.39 -17.21
CA THR A 142 0.96 9.20 -18.50
C THR A 142 -0.56 9.16 -18.32
N LEU A 143 -1.05 8.43 -17.30
CA LEU A 143 -2.48 8.37 -16.99
C LEU A 143 -3.04 9.74 -16.58
N GLN A 144 -2.30 10.50 -15.76
CA GLN A 144 -2.68 11.87 -15.37
C GLN A 144 -2.78 12.82 -16.56
N GLU A 145 -1.94 12.65 -17.59
CA GLU A 145 -1.96 13.51 -18.77
C GLU A 145 -2.99 13.06 -19.82
N GLU A 146 -3.14 11.76 -20.04
CA GLU A 146 -3.92 11.22 -21.16
C GLU A 146 -5.39 10.93 -20.80
N ILE A 147 -5.71 10.52 -19.57
CA ILE A 147 -7.11 10.25 -19.17
C ILE A 147 -8.01 11.49 -19.38
N PRO A 148 -7.61 12.71 -18.93
CA PRO A 148 -8.44 13.90 -19.16
C PRO A 148 -8.65 14.19 -20.65
N LYS A 149 -7.67 13.90 -21.52
CA LYS A 149 -7.80 14.11 -22.96
C LYS A 149 -8.82 13.16 -23.58
N VAL A 150 -8.82 11.89 -23.14
CA VAL A 150 -9.80 10.89 -23.57
C VAL A 150 -11.21 11.29 -23.12
N LEU A 151 -11.36 11.71 -21.87
CA LEU A 151 -12.66 12.16 -21.32
C LEU A 151 -13.13 13.52 -21.88
N LYS A 152 -12.25 14.32 -22.48
CA LYS A 152 -12.59 15.57 -23.20
C LYS A 152 -12.65 15.36 -24.72
N SER A 153 -12.58 14.12 -25.20
CA SER A 153 -12.67 13.83 -26.63
C SER A 153 -14.09 14.10 -27.13
N GLU A 154 -14.21 14.59 -28.37
CA GLU A 154 -15.51 14.87 -29.00
C GLU A 154 -16.40 13.62 -29.04
N GLY A 155 -15.80 12.44 -29.26
CA GLY A 155 -16.51 11.17 -29.24
C GLY A 155 -17.14 10.86 -27.88
N PHE A 156 -16.38 11.01 -26.79
CA PHE A 156 -16.88 10.79 -25.44
C PHE A 156 -17.93 11.84 -25.03
N GLU A 157 -17.67 13.13 -25.29
CA GLU A 157 -18.62 14.20 -24.98
C GLU A 157 -19.95 14.01 -25.74
N SER A 158 -19.89 13.55 -26.99
CA SER A 158 -21.11 13.26 -27.77
C SER A 158 -21.92 12.13 -27.15
N GLN A 159 -21.26 11.05 -26.70
CA GLN A 159 -21.92 9.95 -26.00
C GLN A 159 -22.53 10.40 -24.67
N LEU A 160 -21.80 11.19 -23.89
CA LEU A 160 -22.28 11.73 -22.61
C LEU A 160 -23.54 12.59 -22.80
N ARG A 161 -23.53 13.53 -23.76
CA ARG A 161 -24.70 14.37 -24.08
C ARG A 161 -25.90 13.54 -24.55
N ALA A 162 -25.67 12.49 -25.34
CA ALA A 162 -26.74 11.59 -25.79
C ALA A 162 -27.37 10.82 -24.62
N GLN A 163 -26.55 10.42 -23.65
CA GLN A 163 -27.00 9.75 -22.42
C GLN A 163 -27.80 10.71 -21.53
N GLU A 164 -27.29 11.91 -21.30
CA GLU A 164 -27.99 12.97 -20.54
C GLU A 164 -29.36 13.31 -21.15
N GLU A 165 -29.44 13.41 -22.47
CA GLU A 165 -30.71 13.67 -23.17
C GLU A 165 -31.70 12.51 -23.03
N THR A 166 -31.20 11.26 -23.01
CA THR A 166 -32.02 10.06 -22.78
C THR A 166 -32.60 10.07 -21.37
N ASP A 167 -31.77 10.34 -20.37
CA ASP A 167 -32.18 10.40 -18.96
C ASP A 167 -33.15 11.57 -18.71
N ARG A 168 -32.90 12.72 -19.35
CA ARG A 168 -33.80 13.87 -19.32
C ARG A 168 -35.18 13.53 -19.89
N LYS A 169 -35.25 12.88 -21.05
CA LYS A 169 -36.52 12.46 -21.66
C LYS A 169 -37.28 11.47 -20.79
N ALA A 170 -36.59 10.50 -20.20
CA ALA A 170 -37.21 9.53 -19.32
C ALA A 170 -37.78 10.19 -18.05
N THR A 171 -37.04 11.12 -17.45
CA THR A 171 -37.51 11.91 -16.29
C THR A 171 -38.70 12.80 -16.66
N GLN A 172 -38.66 13.45 -17.82
CA GLN A 172 -39.78 14.25 -18.32
C GLN A 172 -41.01 13.40 -18.60
N GLY A 173 -40.86 12.17 -19.11
CA GLY A 173 -41.97 11.24 -19.31
C GLY A 173 -42.64 10.86 -17.99
N LEU A 174 -41.85 10.49 -16.97
CA LEU A 174 -42.37 10.16 -15.63
C LEU A 174 -43.11 11.33 -14.98
N MET A 175 -42.62 12.56 -15.15
CA MET A 175 -43.33 13.75 -14.66
C MET A 175 -44.57 14.07 -15.48
N GLY A 176 -44.52 13.92 -16.81
CA GLY A 176 -45.68 14.11 -17.68
C GLY A 176 -46.83 13.16 -17.35
N ASP A 177 -46.52 11.90 -17.05
CA ASP A 177 -47.51 10.90 -16.60
C ASP A 177 -48.15 11.30 -15.26
N LEU A 178 -47.35 11.86 -14.33
CA LEU A 178 -47.84 12.35 -13.04
C LEU A 178 -48.72 13.60 -13.20
N GLU A 179 -48.33 14.53 -14.05
CA GLU A 179 -49.12 15.72 -14.38
C GLU A 179 -50.45 15.35 -15.04
N ALA A 180 -50.45 14.38 -15.97
CA ALA A 180 -51.66 13.89 -16.62
C ALA A 180 -52.60 13.18 -15.64
N ALA A 181 -52.06 12.37 -14.72
CA ALA A 181 -52.84 11.73 -13.67
C ALA A 181 -53.48 12.77 -12.72
N GLY A 182 -52.73 13.82 -12.37
CA GLY A 182 -53.24 14.96 -11.62
C GLY A 182 -54.40 15.65 -12.32
N GLN A 183 -54.22 16.03 -13.59
CA GLN A 183 -55.24 16.72 -14.38
C GLN A 183 -56.52 15.88 -14.53
N ALA A 184 -56.39 14.58 -14.79
CA ALA A 184 -57.53 13.66 -14.91
C ALA A 184 -58.36 13.57 -13.61
N ALA A 185 -57.71 13.79 -12.47
CA ALA A 185 -58.33 13.79 -11.14
C ALA A 185 -58.77 15.19 -10.65
N ASN A 186 -58.69 16.24 -11.48
CA ASN A 186 -58.88 17.65 -11.10
C ASN A 186 -57.90 18.14 -10.02
N PHE A 187 -56.63 17.76 -10.13
CA PHE A 187 -55.53 18.28 -9.32
C PHE A 187 -54.43 18.90 -10.19
N ALA A 188 -53.80 19.96 -9.69
CA ALA A 188 -52.59 20.53 -10.26
C ALA A 188 -51.37 19.96 -9.51
N VAL A 189 -50.44 19.36 -10.26
CA VAL A 189 -49.13 18.93 -9.76
C VAL A 189 -48.12 20.03 -10.08
N GLN A 190 -47.41 20.55 -9.07
CA GLN A 190 -46.40 21.59 -9.25
C GLN A 190 -45.10 21.25 -8.54
N LEU A 191 -43.99 21.53 -9.19
CA LEU A 191 -42.67 21.47 -8.59
C LEU A 191 -42.42 22.76 -7.80
N THR A 192 -42.25 22.64 -6.49
CA THR A 192 -41.90 23.74 -5.59
C THR A 192 -40.47 23.54 -5.07
N PRO A 193 -39.82 24.57 -4.50
CA PRO A 193 -38.50 24.42 -3.86
C PRO A 193 -38.48 23.36 -2.74
N ASN A 194 -39.62 23.07 -2.13
CA ASN A 194 -39.78 22.06 -1.08
C ASN A 194 -40.17 20.67 -1.64
N GLY A 195 -40.19 20.50 -2.96
CA GLY A 195 -40.58 19.26 -3.64
C GLY A 195 -41.90 19.39 -4.40
N ILE A 196 -42.49 18.26 -4.77
CA ILE A 196 -43.74 18.21 -5.53
C ILE A 196 -44.92 18.49 -4.59
N THR A 197 -45.78 19.45 -4.96
CA THR A 197 -47.03 19.76 -4.25
C THR A 197 -48.23 19.54 -5.17
N ILE A 198 -49.30 19.00 -4.60
CA ILE A 198 -50.54 18.66 -5.30
C ILE A 198 -51.70 19.51 -4.75
N PHE A 199 -52.33 20.28 -5.62
CA PHE A 199 -53.43 21.18 -5.29
C PHE A 199 -54.74 20.73 -5.94
N PRO A 200 -55.87 20.64 -5.22
CA PRO A 200 -57.17 20.41 -5.85
C PRO A 200 -57.54 21.60 -6.73
N MET A 201 -58.25 21.36 -7.84
CA MET A 201 -58.69 22.39 -8.78
C MET A 201 -60.20 22.64 -8.70
N THR A 202 -60.58 23.90 -8.83
CA THR A 202 -61.98 24.37 -8.94
C THR A 202 -62.07 25.31 -10.14
N GLU A 203 -63.00 25.08 -11.06
CA GLU A 203 -63.22 25.95 -12.24
C GLU A 203 -61.94 26.22 -13.06
N GLY A 204 -61.03 25.24 -13.15
CA GLY A 204 -59.78 25.36 -13.91
C GLY A 204 -58.65 26.15 -13.22
N ARG A 205 -58.79 26.50 -11.94
CA ARG A 205 -57.74 27.12 -11.11
C ARG A 205 -57.46 26.30 -9.84
N PRO A 206 -56.23 26.31 -9.31
CA PRO A 206 -55.94 25.73 -8.00
C PRO A 206 -56.81 26.37 -6.92
N MET A 207 -57.45 25.53 -6.10
CA MET A 207 -58.31 25.95 -5.00
C MET A 207 -57.48 26.56 -3.88
N THR A 208 -57.93 27.67 -3.29
CA THR A 208 -57.23 28.27 -2.13
C THR A 208 -57.50 27.48 -0.85
N PRO A 209 -56.66 27.61 0.19
CA PRO A 209 -56.91 26.98 1.48
C PRO A 209 -58.27 27.34 2.09
N GLU A 210 -58.74 28.58 1.90
CA GLU A 210 -60.02 29.08 2.40
C GLU A 210 -61.20 28.45 1.65
N GLU A 211 -61.10 28.32 0.31
CA GLU A 211 -62.11 27.67 -0.53
C GLU A 211 -62.25 26.18 -0.19
N TYR A 212 -61.13 25.51 0.06
CA TYR A 212 -61.11 24.12 0.50
C TYR A 212 -61.70 23.92 1.91
N GLN A 213 -61.49 24.88 2.82
CA GLN A 213 -62.08 24.83 4.18
C GLN A 213 -63.58 25.12 4.19
N ALA A 214 -64.08 25.88 3.21
CA ALA A 214 -65.50 26.20 3.06
C ALA A 214 -66.35 25.06 2.46
N LEU A 215 -65.73 23.96 2.02
CA LEU A 215 -66.43 22.79 1.48
C LEU A 215 -67.19 22.01 2.57
N GLU A 216 -68.35 21.47 2.19
CA GLU A 216 -69.12 20.53 3.00
C GLU A 216 -68.35 19.23 3.26
N ALA A 217 -68.72 18.49 4.31
CA ALA A 217 -67.94 17.32 4.78
C ALA A 217 -67.81 16.20 3.73
N GLU A 218 -68.85 15.95 2.94
CA GLU A 218 -68.86 14.89 1.91
C GLU A 218 -67.90 15.18 0.73
N PRO A 219 -68.00 16.33 0.02
CA PRO A 219 -67.08 16.65 -1.07
C PRO A 219 -65.63 16.81 -0.60
N LYS A 220 -65.43 17.28 0.64
CA LYS A 220 -64.10 17.38 1.24
C LYS A 220 -63.45 16.00 1.43
N ALA A 221 -64.19 15.02 1.94
CA ALA A 221 -63.71 13.65 2.11
C ALA A 221 -63.35 12.98 0.76
N ALA A 222 -64.15 13.24 -0.29
CA ALA A 222 -63.86 12.73 -1.63
C ALA A 222 -62.56 13.30 -2.22
N ILE A 223 -62.32 14.61 -2.03
CA ILE A 223 -61.07 15.27 -2.45
C ILE A 223 -59.87 14.69 -1.69
N ASP A 224 -60.01 14.44 -0.38
CA ASP A 224 -58.93 13.90 0.44
C ASP A 224 -58.51 12.48 0.05
N GLU A 225 -59.48 11.63 -0.29
CA GLU A 225 -59.22 10.27 -0.78
C GLU A 225 -58.41 10.28 -2.08
N VAL A 226 -58.86 11.08 -3.06
CA VAL A 226 -58.16 11.22 -4.35
C VAL A 226 -56.78 11.84 -4.16
N ARG A 227 -56.66 12.84 -3.28
CA ARG A 227 -55.38 13.47 -2.92
C ARG A 227 -54.40 12.44 -2.33
N SER A 228 -54.88 11.55 -1.47
CA SER A 228 -54.06 10.50 -0.86
C SER A 228 -53.51 9.54 -1.92
N GLN A 229 -54.35 9.11 -2.87
CA GLN A 229 -53.94 8.25 -3.99
C GLN A 229 -52.91 8.93 -4.89
N LEU A 230 -53.12 10.22 -5.22
CA LEU A 230 -52.17 11.03 -5.99
C LEU A 230 -50.84 11.26 -5.26
N MET A 231 -50.88 11.44 -3.94
CA MET A 231 -49.67 11.52 -3.12
C MET A 231 -48.88 10.21 -3.15
N GLN A 232 -49.55 9.06 -3.08
CA GLN A 232 -48.91 7.76 -3.21
C GLN A 232 -48.26 7.59 -4.60
N GLN A 233 -48.98 7.91 -5.68
CA GLN A 233 -48.42 7.90 -7.04
C GLN A 233 -47.22 8.84 -7.18
N THR A 234 -47.28 10.03 -6.59
CA THR A 234 -46.16 10.98 -6.58
C THR A 234 -44.93 10.37 -5.89
N GLN A 235 -45.13 9.71 -4.75
CA GLN A 235 -44.06 9.05 -4.03
C GLN A 235 -43.43 7.91 -4.84
N GLU A 236 -44.25 7.10 -5.52
CA GLU A 236 -43.79 6.04 -6.42
C GLU A 236 -43.01 6.59 -7.63
N THR A 237 -43.51 7.66 -8.26
CA THR A 237 -42.82 8.35 -9.36
C THR A 237 -41.48 8.92 -8.90
N MET A 238 -41.43 9.54 -7.71
CA MET A 238 -40.18 10.05 -7.16
C MET A 238 -39.18 8.93 -6.84
N ALA A 239 -39.64 7.78 -6.37
CA ALA A 239 -38.79 6.62 -6.18
C ALA A 239 -38.17 6.16 -7.52
N LYS A 240 -38.98 6.07 -8.59
CA LYS A 240 -38.51 5.73 -9.94
C LYS A 240 -37.50 6.74 -10.48
N ILE A 241 -37.71 8.04 -10.24
CA ILE A 241 -36.76 9.07 -10.66
C ILE A 241 -35.42 8.91 -9.93
N ARG A 242 -35.43 8.65 -8.61
CA ARG A 242 -34.19 8.39 -7.86
C ARG A 242 -33.47 7.13 -8.33
N GLU A 243 -34.20 6.08 -8.66
CA GLU A 243 -33.62 4.88 -9.27
C GLU A 243 -33.00 5.17 -10.63
N LEU A 244 -33.65 6.02 -11.43
CA LEU A 244 -33.13 6.46 -12.73
C LEU A 244 -31.86 7.30 -12.57
N GLU A 245 -31.82 8.24 -11.62
CA GLU A 245 -30.64 9.05 -11.31
C GLU A 245 -29.47 8.18 -10.84
N LYS A 246 -29.74 7.18 -9.99
CA LYS A 246 -28.74 6.20 -9.55
C LYS A 246 -28.19 5.41 -10.74
N ALA A 247 -29.08 4.85 -11.57
CA ALA A 247 -28.68 4.09 -12.76
C ALA A 247 -27.95 4.96 -13.80
N SER A 248 -28.31 6.24 -13.91
CA SER A 248 -27.61 7.22 -14.75
C SER A 248 -26.18 7.43 -14.26
N THR A 249 -26.00 7.60 -12.95
CA THR A 249 -24.66 7.73 -12.33
C THR A 249 -23.79 6.50 -12.62
N GLU A 250 -24.35 5.30 -12.43
CA GLU A 250 -23.66 4.04 -12.73
C GLU A 250 -23.29 3.91 -14.22
N ARG A 251 -24.20 4.28 -15.13
CA ARG A 251 -23.94 4.29 -16.58
C ARG A 251 -22.84 5.27 -16.97
N VAL A 252 -22.82 6.47 -16.41
CA VAL A 252 -21.76 7.46 -16.66
C VAL A 252 -20.41 6.92 -16.17
N GLN A 253 -20.36 6.32 -14.98
CA GLN A 253 -19.14 5.68 -14.48
C GLN A 253 -18.65 4.55 -15.40
N GLU A 254 -19.55 3.72 -15.90
CA GLU A 254 -19.21 2.65 -16.85
C GLU A 254 -18.71 3.21 -18.19
N MET A 255 -19.33 4.28 -18.70
CA MET A 255 -18.86 4.96 -19.92
C MET A 255 -17.45 5.52 -19.74
N GLU A 256 -17.16 6.15 -18.60
CA GLU A 256 -15.83 6.66 -18.29
C GLU A 256 -14.81 5.52 -18.17
N ARG A 257 -15.18 4.45 -17.46
CA ARG A 257 -14.38 3.23 -17.34
C ARG A 257 -14.01 2.68 -18.72
N ASN A 258 -15.00 2.53 -19.61
CA ASN A 258 -14.81 2.01 -20.96
C ASN A 258 -13.97 2.94 -21.84
N ALA A 259 -14.10 4.26 -21.68
CA ALA A 259 -13.28 5.22 -22.39
C ALA A 259 -11.79 5.10 -21.99
N GLY A 260 -11.52 4.86 -20.70
CA GLY A 260 -10.16 4.70 -20.17
C GLY A 260 -9.53 3.32 -20.39
N ASP A 261 -10.33 2.28 -20.63
CA ASP A 261 -9.89 0.87 -20.66
C ASP A 261 -8.70 0.64 -21.61
N GLN A 262 -8.84 1.04 -22.86
CA GLN A 262 -7.80 0.89 -23.87
C GLN A 262 -6.52 1.65 -23.51
N LEU A 263 -6.64 2.85 -22.93
CA LEU A 263 -5.50 3.66 -22.51
C LEU A 263 -4.76 2.98 -21.35
N VAL A 264 -5.49 2.48 -20.35
CA VAL A 264 -4.92 1.78 -19.20
C VAL A 264 -4.23 0.50 -19.66
N GLU A 265 -4.87 -0.30 -20.52
CA GLU A 265 -4.25 -1.51 -21.08
C GLU A 265 -2.92 -1.19 -21.79
N GLN A 266 -2.91 -0.16 -22.63
CA GLN A 266 -1.70 0.28 -23.33
C GLN A 266 -0.58 0.74 -22.38
N VAL A 267 -0.91 1.53 -21.36
CA VAL A 267 0.07 2.03 -20.38
C VAL A 267 0.68 0.89 -19.55
N PHE A 268 -0.12 -0.11 -19.20
CA PHE A 268 0.32 -1.24 -18.40
C PHE A 268 0.95 -2.38 -19.20
N PHE A 269 0.86 -2.37 -20.54
CA PHE A 269 1.34 -3.44 -21.40
C PHE A 269 2.82 -3.80 -21.17
N ASP A 270 3.70 -2.80 -21.14
CA ASP A 270 5.14 -3.01 -20.92
C ASP A 270 5.44 -3.55 -19.52
N LEU A 271 4.70 -3.08 -18.51
CA LEU A 271 4.79 -3.56 -17.12
C LEU A 271 4.35 -5.02 -17.01
N GLN A 272 3.24 -5.39 -17.65
CA GLN A 272 2.75 -6.76 -17.67
C GLN A 272 3.73 -7.69 -18.39
N THR A 273 4.30 -7.25 -19.51
CA THR A 273 5.32 -7.97 -20.26
C THR A 273 6.59 -8.19 -19.43
N LEU A 274 7.03 -7.17 -18.67
CA LEU A 274 8.18 -7.29 -17.77
C LEU A 274 7.94 -8.30 -16.63
N SER A 275 6.68 -8.51 -16.25
CA SER A 275 6.27 -9.37 -15.14
C SER A 275 5.86 -10.80 -15.53
N GLN A 276 6.10 -11.23 -16.78
CA GLN A 276 5.67 -12.54 -17.28
C GLN A 276 6.09 -13.74 -16.41
N ASP A 277 7.27 -13.66 -15.80
CA ASP A 277 7.80 -14.72 -14.93
C ASP A 277 7.50 -14.51 -13.43
N ILE A 278 6.65 -13.52 -13.09
CA ILE A 278 6.36 -13.10 -11.71
C ILE A 278 4.84 -13.01 -11.51
N PRO A 279 4.15 -14.13 -11.25
CA PRO A 279 2.69 -14.18 -11.14
C PRO A 279 2.11 -13.20 -10.13
N GLU A 280 2.74 -13.05 -8.96
CA GLU A 280 2.29 -12.13 -7.91
C GLU A 280 2.35 -10.67 -8.36
N MET A 281 3.27 -10.34 -9.28
CA MET A 281 3.36 -9.00 -9.86
C MET A 281 2.33 -8.80 -10.97
N GLN A 282 2.03 -9.82 -11.77
CA GLN A 282 0.95 -9.75 -12.74
C GLN A 282 -0.39 -9.50 -12.07
N GLU A 283 -0.68 -10.26 -11.02
CA GLU A 283 -1.90 -10.10 -10.21
C GLU A 283 -1.99 -8.66 -9.66
N TYR A 284 -0.92 -8.16 -9.04
CA TYR A 284 -0.89 -6.80 -8.54
C TYR A 284 -1.11 -5.74 -9.64
N LEU A 285 -0.51 -5.91 -10.83
CA LEU A 285 -0.68 -4.97 -11.94
C LEU A 285 -2.09 -5.00 -12.50
N SER A 286 -2.73 -6.18 -12.57
CA SER A 286 -4.13 -6.33 -12.95
C SER A 286 -5.07 -5.68 -11.94
N GLU A 287 -4.85 -5.89 -10.64
CA GLU A 287 -5.60 -5.22 -9.57
C GLU A 287 -5.43 -3.71 -9.63
N LEU A 288 -4.20 -3.22 -9.85
CA LEU A 288 -3.91 -1.80 -9.98
C LEU A 288 -4.57 -1.18 -11.22
N ALA A 289 -4.58 -1.87 -12.36
CA ALA A 289 -5.28 -1.41 -13.55
C ALA A 289 -6.79 -1.32 -13.32
N ALA A 290 -7.40 -2.33 -12.71
CA ALA A 290 -8.81 -2.31 -12.33
C ALA A 290 -9.11 -1.16 -11.35
N TYR A 291 -8.27 -0.97 -10.34
CA TYR A 291 -8.40 0.13 -9.38
C TYR A 291 -8.34 1.50 -10.04
N VAL A 292 -7.44 1.71 -11.01
CA VAL A 292 -7.35 2.95 -11.79
C VAL A 292 -8.65 3.20 -12.56
N LEU A 293 -9.20 2.17 -13.20
CA LEU A 293 -10.44 2.25 -13.97
C LEU A 293 -11.66 2.55 -13.10
N ASP A 294 -11.77 1.91 -11.94
CA ASP A 294 -12.87 2.13 -10.99
C ASP A 294 -12.79 3.52 -10.32
N ASN A 295 -11.61 4.13 -10.34
CA ASN A 295 -11.34 5.46 -9.77
C ASN A 295 -10.91 6.48 -10.82
N ILE A 296 -11.36 6.33 -12.07
CA ILE A 296 -10.95 7.19 -13.18
C ILE A 296 -11.31 8.67 -12.96
N SER A 297 -12.33 8.93 -12.15
CA SER A 297 -12.75 10.27 -11.73
C SER A 297 -11.65 11.04 -10.99
N LEU A 298 -10.74 10.36 -10.29
CA LEU A 298 -9.61 11.00 -9.60
C LEU A 298 -8.65 11.71 -10.55
N PHE A 299 -8.65 11.33 -11.83
CA PHE A 299 -7.78 11.93 -12.84
C PHE A 299 -8.41 13.14 -13.52
N LYS A 300 -9.71 13.43 -13.31
CA LYS A 300 -10.40 14.56 -13.96
C LYS A 300 -9.94 15.93 -13.45
N ASP A 301 -9.55 16.00 -12.18
CA ASP A 301 -9.30 17.27 -11.46
C ASP A 301 -7.80 17.54 -11.23
N SER A 302 -6.92 17.14 -12.14
CA SER A 302 -5.55 17.64 -12.12
C SER A 302 -5.46 19.05 -12.73
N GLU A 303 -6.29 19.99 -12.26
CA GLU A 303 -5.94 21.41 -12.29
C GLU A 303 -5.15 21.71 -11.00
N GLY A 304 -3.83 21.52 -11.11
CA GLY A 304 -2.84 22.26 -10.34
C GLY A 304 -2.27 23.37 -11.22
#